data_AF-A0A8T9Q0J3-F1
#
_entry.id   AF-A0A8T9Q0J3-F1
#
_cell.length_a   1.000
_cell.length_b   1.000
_cell.length_c   1.000
_cell.angle_alpha   90.00
_cell.angle_beta   90.00
_cell.angle_gamma   90.00
#
_symmetry.space_group_name_H-M   'P 1'
#
loop_
_entity.id
_entity.type
_entity.pdbx_description
1 polymer ?
#
loop_
_entity_poly.entity_id
_entity_poly.type
_entity_poly.pdbx_seq_one_letter_code
_entity_poly.pdbx_strand_id
1 'polypeptide(L)'
;MQRGLLAAFVLLLSIGSGVRAEPIFPVLRPAAFVRLRALVRTSPPDTSQVRQLLRLSEYHLHHYNGLAGPAHKDSAFAYSQRAQALSTALGFKPGQIRSRYIMSYLLFDSGQPAEAQRLVSSAINLSRRSGYGQLEAEGWYYAAEAYTGPNHDLAGRIRCYEQALRLYHKLGNREKEAYLLKIIADVHYNQGHYALALRELLQVLALYRAIGHPGCSTPTTCWLRSTAAWAIIRKLSATAWLPWKRPGAATTQRLCPCFTSGSALPIRK
;
A
#
# COMPACT_ATOMS: atom_id res chain seq x y z
N MET A 1 37.67 -19.34 10.25
CA MET A 1 36.26 -19.84 10.37
C MET A 1 35.19 -18.74 10.29
N GLN A 2 35.47 -17.52 9.82
CA GLN A 2 34.47 -16.42 9.74
C GLN A 2 33.79 -16.25 8.36
N ARG A 3 34.27 -16.92 7.30
CA ARG A 3 33.70 -16.78 5.95
C ARG A 3 32.42 -17.60 5.72
N GLY A 4 32.18 -18.64 6.52
CA GLY A 4 30.97 -19.49 6.41
C GLY A 4 29.71 -18.85 7.01
N LEU A 5 29.84 -18.01 8.04
CA LEU A 5 28.70 -17.35 8.71
C LEU A 5 28.12 -16.18 7.89
N LEU A 6 28.95 -15.48 7.12
CA LEU A 6 28.49 -14.39 6.25
C LEU A 6 27.71 -14.91 5.03
N ALA A 7 28.09 -16.07 4.48
CA ALA A 7 27.35 -16.70 3.39
C ALA A 7 25.96 -17.19 3.84
N ALA A 8 25.84 -17.72 5.06
CA ALA A 8 24.56 -18.14 5.63
C ALA A 8 23.61 -16.96 5.93
N PHE A 9 24.13 -15.78 6.27
CA PHE A 9 23.32 -14.58 6.52
C PHE A 9 22.80 -13.93 5.24
N VAL A 10 23.56 -14.02 4.13
CA VAL A 10 23.13 -13.54 2.81
C VAL A 10 22.13 -14.51 2.16
N LEU A 11 22.24 -15.82 2.42
CA LEU A 11 21.29 -16.83 1.93
C LEU A 11 19.96 -16.87 2.71
N LEU A 12 19.90 -16.37 3.95
CA LEU A 12 18.63 -16.18 4.67
C LEU A 12 17.88 -14.90 4.24
N LEU A 13 18.54 -13.99 3.52
CA LEU A 13 17.94 -12.76 2.97
C LEU A 13 17.29 -12.96 1.58
N SER A 14 17.42 -14.15 1.00
CA SER A 14 16.81 -14.54 -0.29
C SER A 14 15.62 -15.48 -0.15
N ILE A 15 15.08 -15.69 1.07
CA ILE A 15 13.68 -16.13 1.19
C ILE A 15 12.84 -14.99 0.64
N GLY A 16 12.43 -15.15 -0.62
CA GLY A 16 11.62 -14.20 -1.36
C GLY A 16 10.32 -13.90 -0.63
N SER A 17 10.35 -12.92 0.26
CA SER A 17 9.16 -12.13 0.54
C SER A 17 8.97 -11.26 -0.69
N GLY A 18 8.27 -11.81 -1.69
CA GLY A 18 7.75 -11.02 -2.78
C GLY A 18 7.09 -9.80 -2.16
N VAL A 19 7.67 -8.61 -2.42
CA VAL A 19 7.13 -7.33 -1.96
C VAL A 19 5.78 -7.18 -2.61
N ARG A 20 4.74 -7.68 -1.93
CA ARG A 20 3.38 -7.56 -2.38
C ARG A 20 2.93 -6.17 -1.97
N ALA A 21 2.80 -5.28 -2.94
CA ALA A 21 2.12 -4.01 -2.74
C ALA A 21 0.78 -4.31 -2.06
N GLU A 22 0.50 -3.64 -0.94
CA GLU A 22 -0.82 -3.72 -0.33
C GLU A 22 -1.83 -3.19 -1.34
N PRO A 23 -2.84 -3.97 -1.73
CA PRO A 23 -3.91 -3.44 -2.54
C PRO A 23 -4.83 -2.64 -1.61
N ILE A 24 -5.21 -1.42 -2.00
CA ILE A 24 -6.22 -0.62 -1.25
C ILE A 24 -7.57 -1.35 -1.15
N PHE A 25 -7.81 -2.30 -2.06
CA PHE A 25 -9.00 -3.14 -2.09
C PHE A 25 -8.63 -4.60 -1.79
N PRO A 26 -9.44 -5.31 -1.00
CA PRO A 26 -9.14 -6.68 -0.61
C PRO A 26 -9.11 -7.62 -1.83
N VAL A 27 -7.94 -8.20 -2.11
CA VAL A 27 -7.76 -9.12 -3.23
C VAL A 27 -8.28 -10.51 -2.89
N LEU A 28 -9.08 -11.07 -3.79
CA LEU A 28 -9.56 -12.46 -3.67
C LEU A 28 -8.38 -13.45 -3.70
N ARG A 29 -8.45 -14.48 -2.85
CA ARG A 29 -7.56 -15.64 -2.95
C ARG A 29 -7.92 -16.50 -4.16
N PRO A 30 -6.98 -17.21 -4.81
CA PRO A 30 -7.26 -18.03 -5.99
C PRO A 30 -8.42 -19.03 -5.81
N ALA A 31 -8.47 -19.75 -4.68
CA ALA A 31 -9.58 -20.67 -4.39
C ALA A 31 -10.93 -19.97 -4.22
N ALA A 32 -10.95 -18.74 -3.70
CA ALA A 32 -12.16 -17.94 -3.60
C ALA A 32 -12.61 -17.44 -4.99
N PHE A 33 -11.66 -17.12 -5.87
CA PHE A 33 -11.94 -16.74 -7.25
C PHE A 33 -12.62 -17.88 -8.03
N VAL A 34 -12.10 -19.11 -7.96
CA VAL A 34 -12.69 -20.27 -8.66
C VAL A 34 -14.14 -20.49 -8.22
N ARG A 35 -14.40 -20.45 -6.90
CA ARG A 35 -15.76 -20.58 -6.36
C ARG A 35 -16.67 -19.45 -6.81
N LEU A 36 -16.18 -18.21 -6.77
CA LEU A 36 -16.96 -17.04 -7.19
C LEU A 36 -17.31 -17.07 -8.69
N ARG A 37 -16.38 -17.53 -9.53
CA ARG A 37 -16.59 -17.67 -10.98
C ARG A 37 -17.63 -18.75 -11.30
N ALA A 38 -17.71 -19.82 -10.51
CA ALA A 38 -18.78 -20.80 -10.65
C ALA A 38 -20.13 -20.21 -10.17
N LEU A 39 -20.14 -19.56 -9.00
CA LEU A 39 -21.33 -18.99 -8.37
C LEU A 39 -22.01 -17.91 -9.24
N VAL A 40 -21.23 -17.05 -9.91
CA VAL A 40 -21.82 -15.96 -10.71
C VAL A 40 -22.64 -16.46 -11.91
N ARG A 41 -22.37 -17.68 -12.38
CA ARG A 41 -23.09 -18.30 -13.51
C ARG A 41 -24.48 -18.78 -13.11
N THR A 42 -24.67 -19.14 -11.84
CA THR A 42 -25.95 -19.64 -11.31
C THR A 42 -26.68 -18.61 -10.45
N SER A 43 -26.05 -17.46 -10.18
CA SER A 43 -26.66 -16.39 -9.40
C SER A 43 -27.78 -15.68 -10.18
N PRO A 44 -28.88 -15.30 -9.51
CA PRO A 44 -29.95 -14.54 -10.13
C PRO A 44 -29.46 -13.15 -10.58
N PRO A 45 -30.09 -12.53 -11.60
CA PRO A 45 -29.73 -11.21 -12.12
C PRO A 45 -30.16 -10.08 -11.18
N ASP A 46 -29.55 -10.03 -10.00
CA ASP A 46 -29.83 -9.08 -8.94
C ASP A 46 -28.59 -8.29 -8.51
N THR A 47 -28.73 -7.48 -7.45
CA THR A 47 -27.60 -6.68 -6.94
C THR A 47 -26.46 -7.54 -6.38
N SER A 48 -26.73 -8.80 -5.99
CA SER A 48 -25.71 -9.74 -5.52
C SER A 48 -24.82 -10.18 -6.67
N GLN A 49 -25.41 -10.51 -7.83
CA GLN A 49 -24.63 -10.88 -9.02
C GLN A 49 -23.78 -9.70 -9.52
N VAL A 50 -24.29 -8.46 -9.44
CA VAL A 50 -23.46 -7.26 -9.72
C VAL A 50 -22.22 -7.22 -8.83
N ARG A 51 -22.38 -7.41 -7.51
CA ARG A 51 -21.24 -7.39 -6.57
C ARG A 51 -20.24 -8.52 -6.87
N GLN A 52 -20.72 -9.69 -7.27
CA GLN A 52 -19.86 -10.81 -7.64
C GLN A 52 -19.06 -10.51 -8.92
N LEU A 53 -19.70 -9.94 -9.95
CA LEU A 53 -19.05 -9.53 -11.19
C LEU A 53 -17.95 -8.49 -10.93
N LEU A 54 -18.24 -7.47 -10.10
CA LEU A 54 -17.25 -6.45 -9.73
C LEU A 54 -16.04 -7.06 -9.00
N ARG A 55 -16.26 -7.99 -8.07
CA ARG A 55 -15.16 -8.68 -7.37
C ARG A 55 -14.31 -9.55 -8.31
N LEU A 56 -14.93 -10.21 -9.30
CA LEU A 56 -14.17 -10.94 -10.33
C LEU A 56 -13.33 -9.97 -11.16
N SER A 57 -13.89 -8.83 -11.54
CA SER A 57 -13.15 -7.78 -12.26
C SER A 57 -11.94 -7.28 -11.46
N GLU A 58 -12.15 -6.91 -10.20
CA GLU A 58 -11.09 -6.44 -9.29
C GLU A 58 -9.99 -7.49 -9.08
N TYR A 59 -10.34 -8.79 -9.04
CA TYR A 59 -9.34 -9.85 -8.98
C TYR A 59 -8.42 -9.83 -10.19
N HIS A 60 -8.98 -9.73 -11.40
CA HIS A 60 -8.19 -9.66 -12.63
C HIS A 60 -7.31 -8.40 -12.69
N LEU A 61 -7.75 -7.30 -12.07
CA LEU A 61 -7.00 -6.05 -12.00
C LEU A 61 -5.81 -6.11 -11.02
N HIS A 62 -6.05 -6.58 -9.80
CA HIS A 62 -5.14 -6.42 -8.67
C HIS A 62 -4.27 -7.65 -8.37
N HIS A 63 -4.54 -8.82 -9.00
CA HIS A 63 -3.72 -10.01 -8.75
C HIS A 63 -2.26 -9.86 -9.23
N TYR A 64 -1.97 -8.86 -10.08
CA TYR A 64 -0.66 -8.71 -10.73
C TYR A 64 0.05 -7.36 -10.49
N ASN A 65 -0.30 -6.56 -9.47
CA ASN A 65 0.36 -5.26 -9.20
C ASN A 65 0.49 -4.35 -10.46
N GLY A 66 -0.55 -4.27 -11.31
CA GLY A 66 -0.48 -3.50 -12.56
C GLY A 66 0.23 -4.21 -13.73
N LEU A 67 0.84 -5.38 -13.51
CA LEU A 67 1.45 -6.24 -14.54
C LEU A 67 0.47 -7.27 -15.12
N ALA A 68 -0.83 -7.04 -14.99
CA ALA A 68 -1.84 -7.94 -15.53
C ALA A 68 -1.65 -8.03 -17.05
N GLY A 69 -1.35 -9.23 -17.56
CA GLY A 69 -1.25 -9.46 -19.00
C GLY A 69 -2.58 -9.13 -19.72
N PRO A 70 -2.55 -8.91 -21.04
CA PRO A 70 -3.73 -8.46 -21.81
C PRO A 70 -5.01 -9.27 -21.53
N ALA A 71 -4.90 -10.60 -21.45
CA ALA A 71 -6.04 -11.49 -21.17
C ALA A 71 -6.74 -11.22 -19.81
N HIS A 72 -5.99 -10.78 -18.79
CA HIS A 72 -6.57 -10.41 -17.50
C HIS A 72 -7.29 -9.06 -17.59
N LYS A 73 -6.74 -8.10 -18.33
CA LYS A 73 -7.36 -6.79 -18.57
C LYS A 73 -8.66 -6.95 -19.37
N ASP A 74 -8.67 -7.79 -20.40
CA ASP A 74 -9.88 -8.12 -21.18
C ASP A 74 -10.96 -8.76 -20.29
N SER A 75 -10.56 -9.70 -19.43
CA SER A 75 -11.47 -10.34 -18.49
C SER A 75 -12.06 -9.35 -17.48
N ALA A 76 -11.23 -8.45 -16.93
CA ALA A 76 -11.69 -7.39 -16.03
C ALA A 76 -12.69 -6.47 -16.73
N PHE A 77 -12.39 -6.06 -17.97
CA PHE A 77 -13.26 -5.22 -18.76
C PHE A 77 -14.62 -5.89 -19.02
N ALA A 78 -14.61 -7.16 -19.44
CA ALA A 78 -15.83 -7.93 -19.69
C ALA A 78 -16.71 -8.08 -18.44
N TYR A 79 -16.12 -8.38 -17.27
CA TYR A 79 -16.89 -8.45 -16.02
C TYR A 79 -17.45 -7.09 -15.60
N SER A 80 -16.67 -6.02 -15.76
CA SER A 80 -17.11 -4.65 -15.45
C SER A 80 -18.23 -4.17 -16.37
N GLN A 81 -18.19 -4.50 -17.66
CA GLN A 81 -19.28 -4.18 -18.59
C GLN A 81 -20.57 -4.93 -18.23
N ARG A 82 -20.48 -6.23 -17.91
CA ARG A 82 -21.64 -7.00 -17.46
C ARG A 82 -22.22 -6.42 -16.16
N ALA A 83 -21.36 -6.03 -15.21
CA ALA A 83 -21.79 -5.37 -13.98
C ALA A 83 -22.47 -4.03 -14.25
N GLN A 84 -21.95 -3.23 -15.20
CA GLN A 84 -22.54 -1.96 -15.62
C GLN A 84 -23.93 -2.18 -16.24
N ALA A 85 -24.07 -3.11 -17.17
CA ALA A 85 -25.34 -3.39 -17.84
C ALA A 85 -26.41 -3.83 -16.83
N LEU A 86 -26.08 -4.82 -15.98
CA LEU A 86 -27.00 -5.32 -14.97
C LEU A 86 -27.34 -4.25 -13.93
N SER A 87 -26.35 -3.49 -13.45
CA SER A 87 -26.61 -2.40 -12.49
C SER A 87 -27.40 -1.23 -13.07
N THR A 88 -27.34 -1.03 -14.39
CA THR A 88 -28.18 -0.06 -15.09
C THR A 88 -29.63 -0.55 -15.14
N ALA A 89 -29.86 -1.80 -15.53
CA ALA A 89 -31.18 -2.42 -15.55
C ALA A 89 -31.85 -2.44 -14.17
N LEU A 90 -31.06 -2.64 -13.11
CA LEU A 90 -31.54 -2.68 -11.72
C LEU A 90 -31.63 -1.31 -11.03
N GLY A 91 -31.18 -0.22 -11.68
CA GLY A 91 -31.05 1.09 -11.01
C GLY A 91 -30.04 1.11 -9.85
N PHE A 92 -29.14 0.12 -9.78
CA PHE A 92 -28.20 -0.06 -8.68
C PHE A 92 -26.98 0.86 -8.81
N LYS A 93 -27.11 2.10 -8.31
CA LYS A 93 -26.08 3.14 -8.44
C LYS A 93 -24.67 2.74 -7.97
N PRO A 94 -24.46 2.07 -6.82
CA PRO A 94 -23.12 1.64 -6.41
C PRO A 94 -22.44 0.73 -7.43
N GLY A 95 -23.23 -0.14 -8.08
CA GLY A 95 -22.75 -1.00 -9.16
C GLY A 95 -22.25 -0.18 -10.34
N GLN A 96 -23.07 0.75 -10.82
CA GLN A 96 -22.75 1.64 -11.95
C GLN A 96 -21.50 2.50 -11.69
N ILE A 97 -21.34 2.97 -10.45
CA ILE A 97 -20.19 3.79 -10.06
C ILE A 97 -18.90 2.97 -10.12
N ARG A 98 -18.87 1.79 -9.48
CA ARG A 98 -17.66 0.96 -9.44
C ARG A 98 -17.27 0.39 -10.79
N SER A 99 -18.23 -0.06 -11.61
CA SER A 99 -17.92 -0.53 -12.97
C SER A 99 -17.28 0.57 -13.80
N ARG A 100 -17.77 1.82 -13.72
CA ARG A 100 -17.16 2.96 -14.42
C ARG A 100 -15.75 3.27 -13.93
N TYR A 101 -15.48 3.18 -12.63
CA TYR A 101 -14.13 3.35 -12.09
C TYR A 101 -13.16 2.29 -12.65
N ILE A 102 -13.54 1.01 -12.60
CA ILE A 102 -12.68 -0.05 -13.12
C ILE A 102 -12.47 0.09 -14.64
N MET A 103 -13.54 0.38 -15.39
CA MET A 103 -13.43 0.62 -16.84
C MET A 103 -12.56 1.83 -17.16
N SER A 104 -12.65 2.93 -16.39
CA SER A 104 -11.77 4.09 -16.59
C SER A 104 -10.31 3.72 -16.42
N TYR A 105 -9.95 2.97 -15.38
CA TYR A 105 -8.58 2.51 -15.17
C TYR A 105 -8.07 1.68 -16.36
N LEU A 106 -8.89 0.74 -16.86
CA LEU A 106 -8.54 -0.11 -18.00
C LEU A 106 -8.38 0.69 -19.31
N LEU A 107 -9.21 1.71 -19.54
CA LEU A 107 -9.13 2.58 -20.72
C LEU A 107 -7.91 3.50 -20.68
N PHE A 108 -7.50 4.00 -19.50
CA PHE A 108 -6.26 4.76 -19.37
C PHE A 108 -5.05 3.92 -19.80
N ASP A 109 -4.96 2.70 -19.29
CA ASP A 109 -3.90 1.74 -19.65
C ASP A 109 -3.96 1.33 -21.13
N SER A 110 -5.15 1.27 -21.72
CA SER A 110 -5.35 1.00 -23.16
C SER A 110 -5.08 2.21 -24.08
N GLY A 111 -4.57 3.34 -23.54
CA GLY A 111 -4.23 4.52 -24.33
C GLY A 111 -5.42 5.41 -24.72
N GLN A 112 -6.55 5.31 -24.02
CA GLN A 112 -7.78 6.09 -24.28
C GLN A 112 -8.12 7.05 -23.12
N PRO A 113 -7.22 8.02 -22.78
CA PRO A 113 -7.35 8.82 -21.57
C PRO A 113 -8.55 9.76 -21.55
N ALA A 114 -9.00 10.25 -22.72
CA ALA A 114 -10.14 11.16 -22.80
C ALA A 114 -11.47 10.47 -22.43
N GLU A 115 -11.65 9.21 -22.84
CA GLU A 115 -12.84 8.44 -22.46
C GLU A 115 -12.80 8.02 -20.99
N ALA A 116 -11.64 7.57 -20.56
CA ALA A 116 -11.42 7.20 -19.18
C ALA A 116 -11.69 8.38 -18.20
N GLN A 117 -11.24 9.59 -18.56
CA GLN A 117 -11.50 10.80 -17.79
C GLN A 117 -13.00 11.13 -17.73
N ARG A 118 -13.74 10.94 -18.83
CA ARG A 118 -15.19 11.11 -18.86
C ARG A 118 -15.89 10.12 -17.92
N LEU A 119 -15.50 8.84 -17.96
CA LEU A 119 -16.08 7.81 -17.11
C LEU A 119 -15.85 8.07 -15.62
N VAL A 120 -14.60 8.35 -15.22
CA VAL A 120 -14.27 8.60 -13.80
C VAL A 120 -14.95 9.87 -13.28
N SER A 121 -14.97 10.94 -14.07
CA SER A 121 -15.62 12.21 -13.68
C SER A 121 -17.13 12.05 -13.54
N SER A 122 -17.76 11.33 -14.46
CA SER A 122 -19.19 11.00 -14.40
C SER A 122 -19.52 10.18 -13.14
N ALA A 123 -18.70 9.18 -12.83
CA ALA A 123 -18.90 8.32 -11.67
C ALA A 123 -18.66 9.05 -10.33
N ILE A 124 -17.65 9.93 -10.24
CA ILE A 124 -17.45 10.84 -9.08
C ILE A 124 -18.66 11.76 -8.88
N ASN A 125 -19.17 12.36 -9.96
CA ASN A 125 -20.35 13.23 -9.86
C ASN A 125 -21.60 12.45 -9.41
N LEU A 126 -21.79 11.22 -9.90
CA LEU A 126 -22.88 10.35 -9.50
C LEU A 126 -22.77 9.93 -8.02
N SER A 127 -21.58 9.58 -7.55
CA SER A 127 -21.36 9.21 -6.15
C SER A 127 -21.61 10.39 -5.22
N ARG A 128 -21.08 11.58 -5.55
CA ARG A 128 -21.33 12.82 -4.81
C ARG A 128 -22.81 13.16 -4.71
N ARG A 129 -23.51 13.25 -5.84
CA ARG A 129 -24.95 13.62 -5.89
C ARG A 129 -25.84 12.60 -5.18
N SER A 130 -25.40 11.35 -5.08
CA SER A 130 -26.15 10.28 -4.44
C SER A 130 -25.73 10.05 -2.98
N GLY A 131 -24.81 10.85 -2.42
CA GLY A 131 -24.36 10.71 -1.03
C GLY A 131 -23.44 9.52 -0.76
N TYR A 132 -22.86 8.89 -1.79
CA TYR A 132 -21.95 7.76 -1.62
C TYR A 132 -20.51 8.23 -1.37
N GLY A 133 -20.24 8.81 -0.19
CA GLY A 133 -18.93 9.39 0.14
C GLY A 133 -17.75 8.41 0.04
N GLN A 134 -17.95 7.13 0.42
CA GLN A 134 -16.93 6.09 0.25
C GLN A 134 -16.58 5.88 -1.24
N LEU A 135 -17.60 5.85 -2.11
CA LEU A 135 -17.38 5.69 -3.54
C LEU A 135 -16.81 6.96 -4.17
N GLU A 136 -17.16 8.15 -3.66
CA GLU A 136 -16.51 9.39 -4.09
C GLU A 136 -15.01 9.36 -3.81
N ALA A 137 -14.60 8.94 -2.61
CA ALA A 137 -13.20 8.77 -2.24
C ALA A 137 -12.49 7.71 -3.12
N GLU A 138 -13.15 6.57 -3.40
CA GLU A 138 -12.65 5.57 -4.34
C GLU A 138 -12.47 6.16 -5.75
N GLY A 139 -13.40 6.99 -6.22
CA GLY A 139 -13.30 7.63 -7.53
C GLY A 139 -12.09 8.55 -7.67
N TRP A 140 -11.77 9.33 -6.64
CA TRP A 140 -10.56 10.17 -6.62
C TRP A 140 -9.27 9.34 -6.63
N TYR A 141 -9.26 8.16 -6.00
CA TYR A 141 -8.15 7.20 -6.12
C TYR A 141 -7.98 6.72 -7.56
N TYR A 142 -9.06 6.28 -8.22
CA TYR A 142 -9.00 5.84 -9.62
C TYR A 142 -8.62 6.99 -10.58
N ALA A 143 -9.05 8.22 -10.30
CA ALA A 143 -8.62 9.40 -11.04
C ALA A 143 -7.13 9.70 -10.86
N ALA A 144 -6.53 9.40 -9.69
CA ALA A 144 -5.10 9.56 -9.50
C ALA A 144 -4.30 8.51 -10.31
N GLU A 145 -4.75 7.26 -10.32
CA GLU A 145 -4.11 6.17 -11.06
C GLU A 145 -4.11 6.41 -12.58
N ALA A 146 -5.05 7.21 -13.08
CA ALA A 146 -5.11 7.68 -14.46
C ALA A 146 -3.91 8.55 -14.90
N TYR A 147 -3.30 9.29 -13.97
CA TYR A 147 -2.19 10.21 -14.26
C TYR A 147 -0.83 9.51 -14.37
N THR A 148 -0.81 8.18 -14.48
CA THR A 148 0.42 7.36 -14.59
C THR A 148 1.04 7.32 -15.99
N GLY A 149 0.41 7.92 -17.00
CA GLY A 149 0.90 7.98 -18.39
C GLY A 149 2.21 8.78 -18.61
N PRO A 150 2.77 8.77 -19.84
CA PRO A 150 4.14 9.22 -20.15
C PRO A 150 4.46 10.69 -19.84
N ASN A 151 3.45 11.54 -19.64
CA ASN A 151 3.62 12.95 -19.27
C ASN A 151 3.56 13.21 -17.76
N HIS A 152 3.46 12.16 -16.93
CA HIS A 152 3.51 12.16 -15.46
C HIS A 152 3.17 13.51 -14.79
N ASP A 153 1.91 13.96 -14.89
CA ASP A 153 1.44 15.08 -14.04
C ASP A 153 1.33 14.58 -12.60
N LEU A 154 2.49 14.47 -11.95
CA LEU A 154 2.63 14.02 -10.58
C LEU A 154 1.90 14.96 -9.62
N ALA A 155 1.84 16.25 -9.95
CA ALA A 155 1.09 17.22 -9.16
C ALA A 155 -0.43 16.96 -9.25
N GLY A 156 -0.96 16.70 -10.44
CA GLY A 156 -2.35 16.27 -10.65
C GLY A 156 -2.69 14.97 -9.92
N ARG A 157 -1.78 14.00 -9.97
CA ARG A 157 -1.90 12.73 -9.25
C ARG A 157 -1.97 12.95 -7.74
N ILE A 158 -1.05 13.72 -7.17
CA ILE A 158 -1.03 14.06 -5.74
C ILE A 158 -2.32 14.77 -5.33
N ARG A 159 -2.79 15.77 -6.09
CA ARG A 159 -4.05 16.46 -5.82
C ARG A 159 -5.24 15.51 -5.75
N CYS A 160 -5.31 14.53 -6.65
CA CYS A 160 -6.38 13.52 -6.63
C CYS A 160 -6.28 12.62 -5.39
N TYR A 161 -5.07 12.19 -5.02
CA TYR A 161 -4.86 11.43 -3.79
C TYR A 161 -5.20 12.20 -2.52
N GLU A 162 -4.88 13.49 -2.46
CA GLU A 162 -5.25 14.35 -1.35
C GLU A 162 -6.77 14.52 -1.22
N GLN A 163 -7.50 14.60 -2.33
CA GLN A 163 -8.98 14.62 -2.29
C GLN A 163 -9.53 13.33 -1.68
N ALA A 164 -9.04 12.17 -2.14
CA ALA A 164 -9.42 10.87 -1.60
C ALA A 164 -9.06 10.75 -0.11
N LEU A 165 -7.87 11.21 0.28
CA LEU A 165 -7.38 11.20 1.66
C LEU A 165 -8.28 12.03 2.56
N ARG A 166 -8.62 13.27 2.17
CA ARG A 166 -9.54 14.13 2.94
C ARG A 166 -10.92 13.49 3.11
N LEU A 167 -11.44 12.82 2.09
CA LEU A 167 -12.72 12.13 2.19
C LEU A 167 -12.64 10.93 3.13
N TYR A 168 -11.61 10.08 3.02
CA TYR A 168 -11.45 8.94 3.94
C TYR A 168 -11.23 9.37 5.38
N HIS A 169 -10.49 10.46 5.60
CA HIS A 169 -10.35 11.08 6.92
C HIS A 169 -11.72 11.47 7.51
N LYS A 170 -12.55 12.21 6.73
CA LYS A 170 -13.91 12.60 7.15
C LYS A 170 -14.82 11.41 7.41
N LEU A 171 -14.64 10.32 6.67
CA LEU A 171 -15.41 9.09 6.81
C LEU A 171 -14.87 8.16 7.91
N GLY A 172 -13.78 8.54 8.60
CA GLY A 172 -13.15 7.72 9.63
C GLY A 172 -12.42 6.47 9.10
N ASN A 173 -12.20 6.35 7.79
CA ASN A 173 -11.50 5.20 7.20
C ASN A 173 -9.97 5.41 7.28
N ARG A 174 -9.43 5.20 8.48
CA ARG A 174 -8.02 5.41 8.81
C ARG A 174 -7.06 4.50 8.05
N GLU A 175 -7.49 3.29 7.69
CA GLU A 175 -6.68 2.36 6.91
C GLU A 175 -6.43 2.89 5.49
N LYS A 176 -7.49 3.32 4.80
CA LYS A 176 -7.37 3.90 3.46
C LYS A 176 -6.70 5.27 3.49
N GLU A 177 -6.88 6.06 4.54
CA GLU A 177 -6.15 7.31 4.76
C GLU A 177 -4.63 7.08 4.81
N ALA A 178 -4.18 6.16 5.67
CA ALA A 178 -2.76 5.80 5.79
C ALA A 178 -2.19 5.25 4.48
N TYR A 179 -2.99 4.46 3.76
CA TYR A 179 -2.59 3.93 2.46
C TYR A 179 -2.36 5.01 1.41
N LEU A 180 -3.25 6.00 1.30
CA LEU A 180 -3.10 7.10 0.35
C LEU A 180 -1.92 8.00 0.71
N LEU A 181 -1.71 8.25 2.01
CA LEU A 181 -0.55 9.01 2.48
C LEU A 181 0.77 8.29 2.13
N LYS A 182 0.79 6.95 2.22
CA LYS A 182 1.93 6.13 1.77
C LYS A 182 2.19 6.33 0.28
N ILE A 183 1.17 6.31 -0.57
CA ILE A 183 1.34 6.52 -2.01
C ILE A 183 1.90 7.91 -2.29
N ILE A 184 1.36 8.96 -1.65
CA ILE A 184 1.87 10.33 -1.78
C ILE A 184 3.36 10.39 -1.41
N ALA A 185 3.75 9.76 -0.30
CA ALA A 185 5.14 9.68 0.13
C ALA A 185 6.04 8.96 -0.89
N ASP A 186 5.55 7.88 -1.50
CA ASP A 186 6.26 7.17 -2.57
C ASP A 186 6.42 8.08 -3.81
N VAL A 187 5.43 8.93 -4.13
CA VAL A 187 5.56 9.93 -5.21
C VAL A 187 6.64 10.96 -4.88
N HIS A 188 6.63 11.54 -3.68
CA HIS A 188 7.63 12.51 -3.25
C HIS A 188 9.03 11.91 -3.21
N TYR A 189 9.16 10.65 -2.81
CA TYR A 189 10.42 9.92 -2.87
C TYR A 189 10.94 9.81 -4.31
N ASN A 190 10.08 9.43 -5.26
CA ASN A 190 10.44 9.30 -6.67
C ASN A 190 10.82 10.64 -7.32
N GLN A 191 10.30 11.77 -6.78
CA GLN A 191 10.71 13.12 -7.15
C GLN A 191 12.02 13.58 -6.48
N GLY A 192 12.61 12.78 -5.58
CA GLY A 192 13.83 13.12 -4.85
C GLY A 192 13.60 13.94 -3.56
N HIS A 193 12.36 14.18 -3.17
CA HIS A 193 12.01 14.88 -1.92
C HIS A 193 12.10 13.95 -0.70
N TYR A 194 13.28 13.38 -0.46
CA TYR A 194 13.48 12.31 0.55
C TYR A 194 13.08 12.70 1.97
N ALA A 195 13.37 13.94 2.39
CA ALA A 195 13.05 14.41 3.74
C ALA A 195 11.53 14.54 3.95
N LEU A 196 10.81 14.98 2.91
CA LEU A 196 9.34 15.06 2.93
C LEU A 196 8.73 13.66 2.99
N ALA A 197 9.16 12.78 2.07
CA ALA A 197 8.69 11.39 2.03
C ALA A 197 8.94 10.66 3.35
N LEU A 198 10.08 10.87 4.01
CA LEU A 198 10.36 10.29 5.32
C LEU A 198 9.38 10.76 6.40
N ARG A 199 9.05 12.06 6.44
CA ARG A 199 8.08 12.61 7.39
C ARG A 199 6.69 12.03 7.17
N GLU A 200 6.27 11.91 5.92
CA GLU A 200 4.98 11.32 5.55
C GLU A 200 4.91 9.83 5.90
N LEU A 201 5.98 9.07 5.62
CA LEU A 201 6.08 7.65 6.01
C LEU A 201 6.03 7.46 7.54
N LEU A 202 6.62 8.37 8.32
CA LEU A 202 6.51 8.35 9.78
C LEU A 202 5.06 8.59 10.26
N GLN A 203 4.31 9.45 9.58
CA GLN A 203 2.88 9.64 9.86
C GLN A 203 2.07 8.39 9.51
N VAL A 204 2.34 7.75 8.37
CA VAL A 204 1.72 6.47 7.98
C VAL A 204 1.96 5.41 9.06
N LEU A 205 3.19 5.30 9.58
CA LEU A 205 3.53 4.37 10.64
C LEU A 205 2.73 4.64 11.93
N ALA A 206 2.60 5.90 12.32
CA ALA A 206 1.81 6.30 13.49
C ALA A 206 0.33 5.91 13.32
N LEU A 207 -0.25 6.16 12.13
CA LEU A 207 -1.63 5.79 11.82
C LEU A 207 -1.83 4.27 11.85
N TYR A 208 -0.94 3.49 11.23
CA TYR A 208 -1.05 2.02 11.24
C TYR A 208 -0.92 1.42 12.63
N ARG A 209 -0.08 2.00 13.49
CA ARG A 209 0.01 1.62 14.90
C ARG A 209 -1.28 1.93 15.66
N ALA A 210 -1.85 3.11 15.45
CA ALA A 210 -3.08 3.52 16.12
C ALA A 210 -4.27 2.60 15.81
N ILE A 211 -4.31 2.03 14.59
CA ILE A 211 -5.40 1.13 14.17
C ILE A 211 -5.09 -0.37 14.35
N GLY A 212 -3.95 -0.72 14.93
CA GLY A 212 -3.57 -2.12 15.15
C GLY A 212 -3.42 -2.95 13.87
N HIS A 213 -2.93 -2.35 12.77
CA HIS A 213 -2.87 -3.02 11.48
C HIS A 213 -1.93 -4.25 11.52
N PRO A 214 -2.41 -5.47 11.20
CA PRO A 214 -1.69 -6.74 11.45
C PRO A 214 -0.38 -6.91 10.65
N GLY A 215 -0.15 -6.08 9.61
CA GLY A 215 1.13 -6.02 8.88
C GLY A 215 2.23 -5.21 9.57
N CYS A 216 1.92 -4.50 10.66
CA CYS A 216 2.79 -3.50 11.30
C CYS A 216 3.29 -3.95 12.69
N SER A 217 3.46 -5.27 12.92
CA SER A 217 4.05 -5.79 14.16
C SER A 217 5.53 -5.43 14.31
N THR A 218 6.22 -5.09 13.22
CA THR A 218 7.58 -4.56 13.25
C THR A 218 7.68 -3.30 12.37
N PRO A 219 8.50 -2.29 12.74
CA PRO A 219 8.82 -1.19 11.84
C PRO A 219 9.32 -1.72 10.50
N THR A 220 10.15 -2.76 10.48
CA THR A 220 10.64 -3.37 9.25
C THR A 220 9.52 -3.86 8.32
N THR A 221 8.48 -4.55 8.78
CA THR A 221 7.40 -5.04 7.88
C THR A 221 6.49 -3.94 7.34
N CYS A 222 6.25 -2.90 8.13
CA CYS A 222 5.48 -1.73 7.73
C CYS A 222 6.23 -0.90 6.65
N TRP A 223 7.57 -0.87 6.75
CA TRP A 223 8.47 -0.14 5.85
C TRP A 223 8.84 -0.95 4.60
N LEU A 224 8.97 -2.28 4.71
CA LEU A 224 9.35 -3.17 3.60
C LEU A 224 8.34 -3.23 2.44
N ARG A 225 7.14 -2.68 2.60
CA ARG A 225 6.11 -2.59 1.55
C ARG A 225 6.14 -1.27 0.76
N SER A 226 6.94 -0.29 1.17
CA SER A 226 7.26 0.90 0.39
C SER A 226 8.70 0.79 -0.09
N THR A 227 8.91 0.85 -1.41
CA THR A 227 10.26 0.84 -2.01
C THR A 227 11.08 2.06 -1.57
N ALA A 228 10.39 3.18 -1.30
CA ALA A 228 10.96 4.42 -0.78
C ALA A 228 11.53 4.25 0.63
N ALA A 229 10.74 3.66 1.53
CA ALA A 229 11.13 3.40 2.92
C ALA A 229 12.41 2.55 3.02
N TRP A 230 12.49 1.45 2.26
CA TRP A 230 13.66 0.58 2.22
C TRP A 230 14.90 1.31 1.66
N ALA A 231 14.72 2.11 0.60
CA ALA A 231 15.82 2.83 -0.03
C ALA A 231 16.29 4.05 0.78
N ILE A 232 15.41 4.71 1.55
CA ILE A 232 15.78 5.75 2.51
C ILE A 232 16.61 5.14 3.64
N ILE A 233 16.18 4.01 4.23
CA ILE A 233 16.96 3.30 5.26
C ILE A 233 18.31 2.88 4.71
N ARG A 234 18.37 2.31 3.50
CA ARG A 234 19.62 1.91 2.85
C ARG A 234 20.56 3.10 2.57
N LYS A 235 20.02 4.25 2.14
CA LYS A 235 20.80 5.48 1.93
C LYS A 235 21.31 6.04 3.25
N LEU A 236 20.47 6.10 4.29
CA LEU A 236 20.85 6.56 5.62
C LEU A 236 21.85 5.63 6.30
N SER A 237 21.76 4.31 6.10
CA SER A 237 22.74 3.35 6.61
C SER A 237 24.06 3.39 5.82
N ALA A 238 24.01 3.75 4.53
CA ALA A 238 25.20 3.95 3.71
C ALA A 238 25.94 5.26 4.03
N THR A 239 25.21 6.32 4.43
CA THR A 239 25.80 7.58 4.90
C THR A 239 26.15 7.55 6.39
N ALA A 240 25.53 6.66 7.18
CA ALA A 240 25.90 6.40 8.57
C ALA A 240 27.11 5.46 8.69
N TRP A 241 28.25 5.88 8.14
CA TRP A 241 29.55 5.62 8.78
C TRP A 241 29.77 6.65 9.90
N LEU A 242 28.77 6.82 10.78
CA LEU A 242 28.99 7.38 12.10
C LEU A 242 28.75 6.23 13.10
N PRO A 243 29.70 5.99 14.02
CA PRO A 243 29.61 4.86 14.93
C PRO A 243 28.38 5.06 15.83
N TRP A 244 27.36 4.24 15.60
CA TRP A 244 26.17 4.17 16.44
C TRP A 244 26.59 3.62 17.81
N LYS A 245 26.97 4.50 18.75
CA LYS A 245 27.14 4.15 20.16
C LYS A 245 25.75 3.78 20.70
N ARG A 246 25.57 2.49 21.02
CA ARG A 246 24.38 2.00 21.72
C ARG A 246 24.12 2.85 22.97
N PRO A 247 22.90 3.36 23.20
CA PRO A 247 22.52 3.91 24.49
C PRO A 247 22.27 2.74 25.45
N GLY A 248 23.04 2.68 26.54
CA GLY A 248 22.82 1.76 27.65
C GLY A 248 23.93 0.72 27.85
N ALA A 249 25.07 1.15 28.37
CA ALA A 249 25.82 0.34 29.32
C ALA A 249 26.23 1.29 30.44
N ALA A 250 25.74 0.98 31.64
CA ALA A 250 25.88 1.77 32.83
C ALA A 250 27.34 2.17 33.10
N THR A 251 27.47 3.37 33.62
CA THR A 251 28.65 3.89 34.29
C THR A 251 29.12 2.89 35.36
N THR A 252 30.18 2.13 35.08
CA THR A 252 31.04 1.58 36.12
C THR A 252 32.35 2.34 36.07
N GLN A 253 32.43 3.36 36.94
CA GLN A 253 33.68 3.85 37.47
C GLN A 253 34.55 2.65 37.84
N ARG A 254 35.74 2.56 37.23
CA ARG A 254 36.83 1.76 37.80
C ARG A 254 37.25 2.43 39.10
N LEU A 255 36.70 1.94 40.21
CA LEU A 255 37.45 1.86 41.46
C LEU A 255 38.09 0.47 41.47
N CYS A 256 39.42 0.40 41.50
CA CYS A 256 40.14 -0.76 42.04
C CYS A 256 39.57 -1.06 43.44
N PRO A 257 39.43 -2.32 43.92
CA PRO A 257 40.55 -3.27 44.01
C PRO A 257 40.15 -4.78 43.93
N CYS A 258 41.14 -5.66 43.82
CA CYS A 258 41.04 -7.06 44.28
C CYS A 258 42.45 -7.56 44.58
N PHE A 259 42.80 -7.74 45.86
CA PHE A 259 43.01 -9.05 46.48
C PHE A 259 43.67 -8.92 47.85
N THR A 260 43.00 -9.47 48.85
CA THR A 260 43.44 -9.71 50.22
C THR A 260 44.20 -11.03 50.31
N SER A 261 45.35 -11.04 50.99
CA SER A 261 45.67 -11.97 52.11
C SER A 261 47.11 -11.76 52.58
N GLY A 262 47.35 -11.93 53.88
CA GLY A 262 48.72 -12.13 54.42
C GLY A 262 49.13 -11.20 55.55
N SER A 263 48.73 -11.58 56.75
CA SER A 263 49.34 -11.27 58.05
C SER A 263 50.86 -11.00 58.07
N ALA A 264 51.27 -9.95 58.81
CA ALA A 264 52.23 -9.99 59.94
C ALA A 264 53.05 -8.68 60.06
N LEU A 265 52.92 -8.02 61.21
CA LEU A 265 53.93 -7.15 61.87
C LEU A 265 55.28 -7.91 62.04
N PRO A 266 56.41 -7.30 62.50
CA PRO A 266 56.66 -5.91 62.95
C PRO A 266 58.04 -5.32 62.51
N ILE A 267 58.40 -4.18 63.13
CA ILE A 267 59.73 -3.74 63.63
C ILE A 267 60.39 -2.53 62.92
N ARG A 268 60.53 -1.46 63.74
CA ARG A 268 61.62 -0.45 63.89
C ARG A 268 62.79 -0.54 62.91
N LYS A 269 63.34 0.56 62.41
CA LYS A 269 63.88 1.74 63.11
C LYS A 269 63.80 2.97 62.22
#